data_AF-A0A4Q3TQK3-F1
#
_entry.id   AF-A0A4Q3TQK3-F1
#
_cell.length_a   1.000
_cell.length_b   1.000
_cell.length_c   1.000
_cell.angle_alpha   90.00
_cell.angle_beta   90.00
_cell.angle_gamma   90.00
#
_symmetry.space_group_name_H-M   'P 1'
#
loop_
_entity.id
_entity.type
_entity.pdbx_description
1 polymer ?
#
loop_
_entity_poly.entity_id
_entity_poly.type
_entity_poly.pdbx_seq_one_letter_code
_entity_poly.pdbx_strand_id
1 'polypeptide(L)'
;MRSTHGFQFALKVGVSALAMSVMLGAGGAMAQTAPAPQTDDATDVDEIVVTGFRASLANALNIKKNENGIVDAISAEDIADFPDLNLAESLQRIPGVAITRRSGEGRQISVRGLGSDYTRVRVNGMEAIATSSGTSNSGGTNRGRGFDFNIFSSDLFSNLIVRKTASAEVDEGSLGATVDLNASKPFDSPGRRVVLSAQGSYNELAGDVTPGVSFLASDRFLDGKLGVLISASYDERHL
;
A
#
# COMPACT_ATOMS: atom_id res chain seq x y z
N MET A 1 64.33 -2.05 -44.70
CA MET A 1 64.62 -0.61 -44.53
C MET A 1 63.33 0.10 -44.12
N ARG A 2 63.36 0.84 -42.98
CA ARG A 2 62.44 1.91 -42.47
C ARG A 2 60.96 1.52 -42.22
N SER A 3 60.52 1.38 -40.95
CA SER A 3 60.03 2.41 -40.00
C SER A 3 58.72 3.10 -40.39
N THR A 4 57.66 2.97 -39.56
CA THR A 4 57.05 4.07 -38.76
C THR A 4 55.94 3.56 -37.82
N HIS A 5 55.75 4.28 -36.70
CA HIS A 5 54.92 3.98 -35.53
C HIS A 5 53.41 4.27 -35.68
N GLY A 6 52.59 3.74 -34.74
CA GLY A 6 51.23 4.21 -34.47
C GLY A 6 50.53 3.45 -33.33
N PHE A 7 50.42 4.12 -32.18
CA PHE A 7 49.85 3.70 -30.89
C PHE A 7 48.31 3.74 -30.89
N GLN A 8 47.60 2.87 -30.13
CA GLN A 8 46.32 3.05 -29.38
C GLN A 8 45.83 1.65 -28.90
N PHE A 9 46.18 1.22 -27.68
CA PHE A 9 45.46 1.31 -26.40
C PHE A 9 44.09 0.58 -26.33
N ALA A 10 44.17 -0.62 -25.73
CA ALA A 10 43.24 -1.35 -24.87
C ALA A 10 41.79 -0.84 -24.68
N LEU A 11 40.82 -1.77 -24.78
CA LEU A 11 40.00 -2.28 -23.65
C LEU A 11 38.83 -3.15 -24.19
N LYS A 12 39.03 -4.47 -24.32
CA LYS A 12 37.94 -5.45 -24.42
C LYS A 12 38.37 -6.80 -23.82
N VAL A 13 38.21 -6.95 -22.51
CA VAL A 13 38.15 -8.24 -21.79
C VAL A 13 37.04 -8.03 -20.77
N GLY A 14 35.88 -8.67 -20.83
CA GLY A 14 35.57 -10.03 -21.26
C GLY A 14 35.01 -10.74 -20.03
N VAL A 15 33.68 -10.71 -19.89
CA VAL A 15 32.80 -11.00 -18.73
C VAL A 15 32.83 -12.47 -18.24
N SER A 16 33.91 -13.21 -18.47
CA SER A 16 33.90 -14.68 -18.39
C SER A 16 34.51 -15.27 -17.10
N ALA A 17 34.94 -14.46 -16.13
CA ALA A 17 35.68 -14.95 -14.96
C ALA A 17 34.85 -15.12 -13.68
N LEU A 18 33.59 -14.64 -13.62
CA LEU A 18 32.80 -14.66 -12.37
C LEU A 18 31.91 -15.91 -12.19
N ALA A 19 31.88 -16.83 -13.17
CA ALA A 19 30.98 -17.99 -13.15
C ALA A 19 31.65 -19.31 -12.68
N MET A 20 32.94 -19.33 -12.35
CA MET A 20 33.70 -20.56 -12.04
C MET A 20 34.01 -20.81 -10.56
N SER A 21 33.50 -20.00 -9.63
CA SER A 21 33.82 -20.12 -8.19
C SER A 21 32.78 -20.83 -7.32
N VAL A 22 31.75 -21.47 -7.89
CA VAL A 22 30.63 -22.08 -7.11
C VAL A 22 30.72 -23.61 -6.93
N MET A 23 31.76 -24.30 -7.43
CA MET A 23 31.78 -25.78 -7.48
C MET A 23 32.83 -26.49 -6.59
N LEU A 24 33.41 -25.85 -5.57
CA LEU A 24 34.30 -26.52 -4.61
C LEU A 24 33.85 -26.29 -3.15
N GLY A 25 32.83 -27.03 -2.73
CA GLY A 25 32.32 -27.00 -1.36
C GLY A 25 31.47 -28.21 -0.99
N ALA A 26 31.76 -29.39 -1.55
CA ALA A 26 31.11 -30.64 -1.15
C ALA A 26 31.89 -31.29 0.02
N GLY A 27 31.58 -30.85 1.24
CA GLY A 27 32.10 -31.43 2.48
C GLY A 27 31.05 -32.27 3.21
N GLY A 28 31.27 -33.60 3.23
CA GLY A 28 30.87 -34.57 4.26
C GLY A 28 29.44 -34.57 4.80
N ALA A 29 28.60 -35.48 4.31
CA ALA A 29 27.40 -35.94 5.02
C ALA A 29 27.82 -36.83 6.21
N MET A 30 27.75 -36.30 7.43
CA MET A 30 27.81 -37.08 8.67
C MET A 30 26.39 -37.41 9.11
N ALA A 31 25.96 -38.66 8.90
CA ALA A 31 24.78 -39.22 9.51
C ALA A 31 25.10 -39.51 10.98
N GLN A 32 24.59 -38.70 11.91
CA GLN A 32 24.71 -38.92 13.34
C GLN A 32 23.33 -39.24 13.91
N THR A 33 23.26 -40.40 14.54
CA THR A 33 22.13 -41.10 15.16
C THR A 33 21.20 -40.16 15.93
N ALA A 34 19.91 -40.18 15.60
CA ALA A 34 18.88 -39.46 16.36
C ALA A 34 18.60 -40.16 17.71
N PRO A 35 18.71 -39.47 18.86
CA PRO A 35 18.07 -39.92 20.10
C PRO A 35 16.55 -39.71 20.00
N ALA A 36 15.78 -40.65 20.53
CA ALA A 36 14.32 -40.59 20.58
C ALA A 36 13.83 -39.30 21.26
N PRO A 37 12.70 -38.70 20.81
CA PRO A 37 12.19 -37.49 21.43
C PRO A 37 11.66 -37.83 22.83
N GLN A 38 12.35 -37.34 23.85
CA GLN A 38 11.79 -37.21 25.18
C GLN A 38 10.67 -36.17 25.11
N THR A 39 9.46 -36.63 25.43
CA THR A 39 8.34 -35.77 25.78
C THR A 39 8.67 -35.08 27.08
N ASP A 40 9.12 -33.83 27.04
CA ASP A 40 8.98 -32.89 28.13
C ASP A 40 8.93 -31.45 27.59
N ASP A 41 8.14 -30.66 28.31
CA ASP A 41 7.91 -29.23 28.24
C ASP A 41 6.96 -28.69 27.17
N ALA A 42 5.83 -28.18 27.68
CA ALA A 42 4.98 -27.22 26.99
C ALA A 42 5.88 -26.13 26.41
N THR A 43 5.93 -26.09 25.09
CA THR A 43 6.58 -25.03 24.34
C THR A 43 5.86 -23.74 24.71
N ASP A 44 6.54 -22.90 25.48
CA ASP A 44 6.25 -21.47 25.49
C ASP A 44 6.37 -21.05 24.03
N VAL A 45 5.21 -20.83 23.39
CA VAL A 45 5.17 -20.59 21.95
C VAL A 45 5.77 -19.21 21.75
N ASP A 46 7.01 -19.16 21.24
CA ASP A 46 7.64 -17.93 20.79
C ASP A 46 6.66 -17.14 19.92
N GLU A 47 6.58 -15.83 20.12
CA GLU A 47 5.69 -14.93 19.41
C GLU A 47 5.86 -15.11 17.88
N ILE A 48 4.85 -15.71 17.23
CA ILE A 48 4.87 -15.91 15.78
C ILE A 48 4.49 -14.58 15.10
N VAL A 49 5.50 -13.80 14.73
CA VAL A 49 5.32 -12.59 13.92
C VAL A 49 5.12 -13.00 12.45
N VAL A 50 3.87 -12.99 12.00
CA VAL A 50 3.54 -13.18 10.59
C VAL A 50 3.71 -11.83 9.88
N THR A 51 4.43 -11.81 8.75
CA THR A 51 4.67 -10.62 7.93
C THR A 51 4.17 -10.79 6.48
N GLY A 52 4.07 -9.67 5.75
CA GLY A 52 3.63 -9.62 4.34
C GLY A 52 2.14 -9.92 4.14
N PHE A 53 1.76 -10.35 2.94
CA PHE A 53 0.37 -10.64 2.55
C PHE A 53 -0.41 -11.57 3.51
N ARG A 54 0.23 -12.56 4.13
CA ARG A 54 -0.45 -13.43 5.11
C ARG A 54 -0.84 -12.66 6.37
N ALA A 55 0.01 -11.72 6.79
CA ALA A 55 -0.26 -10.84 7.92
C ALA A 55 -1.37 -9.86 7.58
N SER A 56 -1.37 -9.29 6.37
CA SER A 56 -2.40 -8.35 5.91
C SER A 56 -3.79 -8.98 5.93
N LEU A 57 -3.92 -10.21 5.42
CA LEU A 57 -5.18 -10.94 5.43
C LEU A 57 -5.63 -11.30 6.86
N ALA A 58 -4.70 -11.74 7.71
CA ALA A 58 -4.99 -12.02 9.11
C ALA A 58 -5.48 -10.76 9.85
N ASN A 59 -4.84 -9.61 9.59
CA ASN A 59 -5.24 -8.32 10.14
C ASN A 59 -6.65 -7.91 9.65
N ALA A 60 -6.92 -7.98 8.34
CA ALA A 60 -8.25 -7.69 7.80
C ALA A 60 -9.34 -8.61 8.40
N LEU A 61 -9.03 -9.89 8.60
CA LEU A 61 -9.93 -10.83 9.29
C LEU A 61 -10.12 -10.50 10.77
N ASN A 62 -9.07 -10.07 11.46
CA ASN A 62 -9.16 -9.65 12.87
C ASN A 62 -10.01 -8.38 13.02
N ILE A 63 -9.83 -7.39 12.15
CA ILE A 63 -10.69 -6.19 12.09
C ILE A 63 -12.13 -6.63 11.90
N LYS A 64 -12.41 -7.51 10.93
CA LYS A 64 -13.75 -8.03 10.67
C LYS A 64 -14.37 -8.80 11.84
N LYS A 65 -13.56 -9.55 12.59
CA LYS A 65 -14.02 -10.33 13.76
C LYS A 65 -14.32 -9.48 14.98
N ASN A 66 -13.53 -8.42 15.20
CA ASN A 66 -13.67 -7.55 16.37
C ASN A 66 -14.73 -6.47 16.17
N GLU A 67 -15.24 -6.34 14.96
CA GLU A 67 -16.24 -5.35 14.61
C GLU A 67 -17.66 -5.89 14.76
N ASN A 68 -18.56 -5.05 15.27
CA ASN A 68 -19.96 -5.43 15.51
C ASN A 68 -20.82 -5.41 14.23
N GLY A 69 -20.21 -5.16 13.07
CA GLY A 69 -20.88 -5.00 11.77
C GLY A 69 -20.15 -5.70 10.63
N ILE A 70 -20.76 -5.69 9.44
CA ILE A 70 -20.14 -6.19 8.22
C ILE A 70 -19.14 -5.15 7.73
N VAL A 71 -17.87 -5.42 7.99
CA VAL A 71 -16.76 -4.61 7.52
C VAL A 71 -15.79 -5.44 6.69
N ASP A 72 -15.14 -4.78 5.76
CA ASP A 72 -14.01 -5.31 5.01
C ASP A 72 -12.90 -4.26 5.04
N ALA A 73 -11.65 -4.72 5.16
CA ALA A 73 -10.52 -3.84 5.35
C ALA A 73 -9.33 -4.22 4.45
N ILE A 74 -8.51 -3.22 4.11
CA ILE A 74 -7.23 -3.34 3.41
C ILE A 74 -6.17 -2.80 4.39
N SER A 75 -5.12 -3.57 4.69
CA SER A 75 -4.02 -3.12 5.58
C SER A 75 -2.83 -2.57 4.80
N ALA A 76 -1.95 -1.87 5.52
CA ALA A 76 -0.74 -1.23 4.99
C ALA A 76 0.13 -2.19 4.18
N GLU A 77 0.25 -3.45 4.62
CA GLU A 77 1.01 -4.48 3.93
C GLU A 77 0.38 -4.83 2.57
N ASP A 78 -0.95 -4.85 2.44
CA ASP A 78 -1.63 -5.11 1.15
C ASP A 78 -1.54 -3.90 0.20
N ILE A 79 -1.47 -2.69 0.75
CA ILE A 79 -1.20 -1.46 -0.02
C ILE A 79 0.24 -1.47 -0.54
N ALA A 80 1.19 -1.90 0.29
CA ALA A 80 2.61 -1.97 -0.08
C ALA A 80 2.93 -3.12 -1.05
N ASP A 81 2.35 -4.31 -0.82
CA ASP A 81 2.54 -5.48 -1.69
C ASP A 81 1.91 -5.26 -3.07
N PHE A 82 0.89 -4.41 -3.13
CA PHE A 82 0.24 -4.05 -4.38
C PHE A 82 -0.01 -2.54 -4.46
N PRO A 83 0.97 -1.77 -4.94
CA PRO A 83 0.89 -0.33 -5.03
C PRO A 83 -0.12 0.07 -6.12
N ASP A 84 -1.35 0.35 -5.71
CA ASP A 84 -2.36 0.88 -6.61
C ASP A 84 -2.07 2.34 -6.94
N LEU A 85 -2.45 2.75 -8.15
CA LEU A 85 -2.27 4.13 -8.60
C LEU A 85 -3.01 5.15 -7.71
N ASN A 86 -4.11 4.76 -7.07
CA ASN A 86 -4.86 5.60 -6.15
C ASN A 86 -5.78 4.77 -5.23
N LEU A 87 -6.41 5.44 -4.26
CA LEU A 87 -7.31 4.80 -3.29
C LEU A 87 -8.55 4.14 -3.90
N ALA A 88 -9.08 4.66 -5.01
CA ALA A 88 -10.25 4.05 -5.65
C ALA A 88 -9.89 2.65 -6.16
N GLU A 89 -8.77 2.53 -6.85
CA GLU A 89 -8.29 1.25 -7.38
C GLU A 89 -7.98 0.26 -6.24
N SER A 90 -7.50 0.70 -5.08
CA SER A 90 -7.38 -0.15 -3.89
C SER A 90 -8.73 -0.64 -3.38
N LEU A 91 -9.69 0.27 -3.21
CA LEU A 91 -11.02 -0.06 -2.68
C LEU A 91 -11.80 -1.05 -3.56
N GLN A 92 -11.49 -1.15 -4.85
CA GLN A 92 -12.12 -2.10 -5.76
C GLN A 92 -11.84 -3.57 -5.41
N ARG A 93 -10.79 -3.84 -4.61
CA ARG A 93 -10.48 -5.19 -4.11
C ARG A 93 -11.49 -5.68 -3.08
N ILE A 94 -12.23 -4.76 -2.46
CA ILE A 94 -13.26 -5.10 -1.49
C ILE A 94 -14.51 -5.61 -2.23
N PRO A 95 -15.04 -6.80 -1.89
CA PRO A 95 -16.21 -7.36 -2.55
C PRO A 95 -17.43 -6.43 -2.50
N GLY A 96 -18.09 -6.21 -3.63
CA GLY A 96 -19.27 -5.33 -3.70
C GLY A 96 -18.94 -3.84 -3.64
N VAL A 97 -17.66 -3.47 -3.77
CA VAL A 97 -17.23 -2.12 -4.14
C VAL A 97 -16.94 -2.10 -5.64
N ALA A 98 -17.49 -1.13 -6.34
CA ALA A 98 -17.20 -0.88 -7.75
C ALA A 98 -16.81 0.58 -7.93
N ILE A 99 -15.89 0.87 -8.83
CA ILE A 99 -15.37 2.23 -9.02
C ILE A 99 -15.95 2.87 -10.28
N THR A 100 -16.13 4.18 -10.25
CA THR A 100 -16.38 4.98 -11.45
C THR A 100 -15.05 5.50 -11.96
N ARG A 101 -14.85 5.38 -13.28
CA ARG A 101 -13.64 5.83 -13.94
C ARG A 101 -13.90 7.12 -14.70
N ARG A 102 -12.93 8.03 -14.70
CA ARG A 102 -12.91 9.21 -15.55
C ARG A 102 -11.52 9.30 -16.17
N SER A 103 -11.47 9.45 -17.50
CA SER A 103 -10.20 9.53 -18.24
C SER A 103 -9.26 8.36 -17.93
N GLY A 104 -9.80 7.15 -17.78
CA GLY A 104 -9.01 5.95 -17.46
C GLY A 104 -8.66 5.76 -15.99
N GLU A 105 -8.95 6.72 -15.11
CA GLU A 105 -8.61 6.66 -13.69
C GLU A 105 -9.84 6.42 -12.80
N GLY A 106 -9.74 5.50 -11.84
CA GLY A 106 -10.71 5.35 -10.76
C GLY A 106 -10.84 6.62 -9.92
N ARG A 107 -12.04 7.19 -9.82
CA ARG A 107 -12.28 8.46 -9.14
C ARG A 107 -13.20 8.34 -7.93
N GLN A 108 -14.35 7.70 -8.09
CA GLN A 108 -15.33 7.54 -7.00
C GLN A 108 -15.69 6.06 -6.86
N ILE A 109 -16.32 5.71 -5.74
CA ILE A 109 -16.79 4.36 -5.50
C ILE A 109 -18.31 4.30 -5.43
N SER A 110 -18.83 3.11 -5.68
CA SER A 110 -20.18 2.68 -5.39
C SER A 110 -20.10 1.42 -4.55
N VAL A 111 -20.98 1.28 -3.57
CA VAL A 111 -20.96 0.14 -2.64
C VAL A 111 -22.33 -0.52 -2.66
N ARG A 112 -22.36 -1.83 -2.95
CA ARG A 112 -23.60 -2.62 -3.09
C ARG A 112 -24.60 -2.02 -4.10
N GLY A 113 -24.09 -1.43 -5.18
CA GLY A 113 -24.90 -0.80 -6.23
C GLY A 113 -25.40 0.61 -5.91
N LEU A 114 -25.14 1.13 -4.70
CA LEU A 114 -25.45 2.50 -4.33
C LEU A 114 -24.28 3.41 -4.70
N GLY A 115 -24.57 4.50 -5.42
CA GLY A 115 -23.56 5.46 -5.89
C GLY A 115 -22.86 6.24 -4.78
N SER A 116 -21.86 7.03 -5.15
CA SER A 116 -20.99 7.77 -4.22
C SER A 116 -21.74 8.75 -3.30
N ASP A 117 -22.92 9.22 -3.70
CA ASP A 117 -23.73 10.11 -2.87
C ASP A 117 -24.34 9.42 -1.64
N TYR A 118 -24.36 8.09 -1.62
CA TYR A 118 -24.85 7.27 -0.52
C TYR A 118 -23.72 6.72 0.36
N THR A 119 -22.46 7.02 0.01
CA THR A 119 -21.29 6.63 0.78
C THR A 119 -20.74 7.83 1.54
N ARG A 120 -20.42 7.66 2.82
CA ARG A 120 -19.69 8.68 3.59
C ARG A 120 -18.22 8.29 3.66
N VAL A 121 -17.33 9.27 3.62
CA VAL A 121 -15.89 9.07 3.79
C VAL A 121 -15.43 9.77 5.06
N ARG A 122 -14.61 9.11 5.85
CA ARG A 122 -13.95 9.69 7.02
C ARG A 122 -12.43 9.53 6.87
N VAL A 123 -11.67 10.55 7.22
CA VAL A 123 -10.21 10.51 7.30
C VAL A 123 -9.82 10.62 8.76
N ASN A 124 -9.16 9.60 9.30
CA ASN A 124 -8.80 9.49 10.72
C ASN A 124 -9.98 9.73 11.68
N GLY A 125 -11.17 9.24 11.30
CA GLY A 125 -12.41 9.40 12.07
C GLY A 125 -13.15 10.72 11.88
N MET A 126 -12.59 11.70 11.16
CA MET A 126 -13.28 12.95 10.83
C MET A 126 -13.97 12.84 9.47
N GLU A 127 -15.21 13.32 9.36
CA GLU A 127 -15.92 13.33 8.06
C GLU A 127 -15.16 14.17 7.04
N ALA A 128 -14.84 13.53 5.90
CA ALA A 128 -14.18 14.18 4.80
C ALA A 128 -15.21 15.01 4.01
N ILE A 129 -14.84 16.22 3.62
CA ILE A 129 -15.71 17.06 2.79
C ILE A 129 -15.82 16.42 1.41
N ALA A 130 -17.03 16.44 0.83
CA ALA A 130 -17.26 15.98 -0.54
C ALA A 130 -16.33 16.73 -1.50
N THR A 131 -15.39 16.01 -2.11
CA THR A 131 -14.41 16.55 -3.04
C THR A 131 -14.83 16.45 -4.50
N SER A 132 -16.03 15.91 -4.78
CA SER A 132 -16.64 15.80 -6.12
C SER A 132 -16.42 17.06 -6.95
N SER A 133 -15.35 17.07 -7.74
CA SER A 133 -14.99 18.26 -8.50
C SER A 133 -16.05 18.45 -9.58
N GLY A 134 -16.68 19.63 -9.60
CA GLY A 134 -17.65 20.06 -10.60
C GLY A 134 -16.97 20.09 -11.97
N THR A 135 -16.94 18.95 -12.64
CA THR A 135 -16.06 18.70 -13.79
C THR A 135 -16.88 18.44 -15.05
N SER A 136 -17.91 19.25 -15.23
CA SER A 136 -18.23 19.71 -16.58
C SER A 136 -17.46 21.00 -16.77
N ASN A 137 -17.03 21.29 -17.99
CA ASN A 137 -16.31 22.49 -18.42
C ASN A 137 -17.07 23.83 -18.20
N SER A 138 -18.05 23.86 -17.29
CA SER A 138 -18.82 24.99 -16.79
C SER A 138 -18.57 25.06 -15.30
N GLY A 139 -17.84 26.07 -14.83
CA GLY A 139 -17.56 26.29 -13.40
C GLY A 139 -18.83 26.25 -12.53
N GLY A 140 -19.15 25.06 -12.03
CA GLY A 140 -20.37 24.77 -11.30
C GLY A 140 -20.06 24.38 -9.87
N THR A 141 -20.86 24.90 -8.93
CA THR A 141 -20.82 24.50 -7.52
C THR A 141 -20.98 22.99 -7.39
N ASN A 142 -20.11 22.35 -6.61
CA ASN A 142 -20.25 20.94 -6.24
C ASN A 142 -21.62 20.76 -5.54
N ARG A 143 -22.49 19.96 -6.15
CA ARG A 143 -23.82 19.62 -5.63
C ARG A 143 -23.90 18.16 -5.17
N GLY A 144 -22.84 17.39 -5.36
CA GLY A 144 -22.76 15.98 -4.97
C GLY A 144 -22.19 15.80 -3.58
N ARG A 145 -22.49 14.66 -2.96
CA ARG A 145 -21.88 14.22 -1.70
C ARG A 145 -20.69 13.26 -1.93
N GLY A 146 -20.41 12.93 -3.20
CA GLY A 146 -19.32 12.06 -3.59
C GLY A 146 -17.94 12.59 -3.20
N PHE A 147 -17.07 11.65 -2.80
CA PHE A 147 -15.66 11.89 -2.51
C PHE A 147 -14.81 11.33 -3.66
N ASP A 148 -13.89 12.14 -4.15
CA ASP A 148 -12.91 11.79 -5.17
C ASP A 148 -11.67 11.19 -4.49
N PHE A 149 -11.49 9.88 -4.66
CA PHE A 149 -10.43 9.07 -4.04
C PHE A 149 -9.09 9.17 -4.80
N ASN A 150 -9.09 9.69 -6.03
CA ASN A 150 -7.86 9.87 -6.81
C ASN A 150 -6.97 11.01 -6.33
N ILE A 151 -7.46 11.86 -5.41
CA ILE A 151 -6.70 12.98 -4.84
C ILE A 151 -5.56 12.49 -3.92
N PHE A 152 -5.68 11.27 -3.39
CA PHE A 152 -4.67 10.70 -2.51
C PHE A 152 -4.06 9.43 -3.09
N SER A 153 -2.75 9.29 -2.91
CA SER A 153 -2.05 8.02 -3.10
C SER A 153 -2.38 7.06 -1.96
N SER A 154 -2.49 5.77 -2.27
CA SER A 154 -2.82 4.73 -1.30
C SER A 154 -1.74 4.57 -0.21
N ASP A 155 -0.48 4.82 -0.55
CA ASP A 155 0.69 4.67 0.33
C ASP A 155 0.65 5.55 1.59
N LEU A 156 -0.14 6.64 1.57
CA LEU A 156 -0.28 7.55 2.72
C LEU A 156 -1.13 6.94 3.85
N PHE A 157 -1.91 5.90 3.55
CA PHE A 157 -2.86 5.28 4.45
C PHE A 157 -2.34 3.94 4.96
N SER A 158 -2.47 3.72 6.26
CA SER A 158 -2.08 2.46 6.90
C SER A 158 -3.22 1.45 6.89
N ASN A 159 -4.47 1.90 6.82
CA ASN A 159 -5.59 1.01 6.57
C ASN A 159 -6.77 1.74 5.93
N LEU A 160 -7.58 0.96 5.21
CA LEU A 160 -8.83 1.37 4.61
C LEU A 160 -9.91 0.42 5.12
N ILE A 161 -10.98 0.93 5.70
CA ILE A 161 -12.08 0.09 6.24
C ILE A 161 -13.38 0.53 5.57
N VAL A 162 -14.06 -0.40 4.91
CA VAL A 162 -15.38 -0.18 4.33
C VAL A 162 -16.44 -0.83 5.20
N ARG A 163 -17.20 0.01 5.89
CA ARG A 163 -18.29 -0.37 6.78
C ARG A 163 -19.61 -0.38 6.02
N LYS A 164 -20.19 -1.56 5.84
CA LYS A 164 -21.39 -1.75 5.01
C LYS A 164 -22.67 -1.90 5.83
N THR A 165 -22.57 -1.86 7.15
CA THR A 165 -23.70 -1.87 8.08
C THR A 165 -23.54 -0.72 9.06
N ALA A 166 -24.65 -0.21 9.55
CA ALA A 166 -24.63 0.75 10.66
C ALA A 166 -24.12 0.06 11.93
N SER A 167 -23.33 0.78 12.71
CA SER A 167 -22.92 0.41 14.06
C SER A 167 -23.00 1.65 14.96
N ALA A 168 -23.13 1.46 16.27
CA ALA A 168 -23.33 2.56 17.23
C ALA A 168 -22.14 3.53 17.32
N GLU A 169 -20.96 3.10 16.88
CA GLU A 169 -19.72 3.88 16.85
C GLU A 169 -19.55 4.71 15.55
N VAL A 170 -20.45 4.55 14.57
CA VAL A 170 -20.41 5.28 13.31
C VAL A 170 -21.56 6.26 13.26
N ASP A 171 -21.25 7.52 12.96
CA ASP A 171 -22.26 8.56 12.79
C ASP A 171 -23.24 8.21 11.67
N GLU A 172 -24.53 8.40 11.94
CA GLU A 172 -25.61 8.14 10.99
C GLU A 172 -25.55 9.06 9.76
N GLY A 173 -26.03 8.59 8.61
CA GLY A 173 -26.08 9.39 7.37
C GLY A 173 -25.40 8.80 6.13
N SER A 174 -25.05 7.51 6.17
CA SER A 174 -24.70 6.72 4.98
C SER A 174 -25.75 5.63 4.73
N LEU A 175 -26.06 5.36 3.46
CA LEU A 175 -26.98 4.30 3.04
C LEU A 175 -26.25 3.13 2.36
N GLY A 176 -25.18 3.44 1.62
CA GLY A 176 -24.33 2.44 0.98
C GLY A 176 -23.28 1.89 1.92
N ALA A 177 -22.39 2.77 2.37
CA ALA A 177 -21.31 2.43 3.29
C ALA A 177 -20.68 3.67 3.92
N THR A 178 -19.97 3.48 5.02
CA THR A 178 -18.99 4.44 5.54
C THR A 178 -17.59 3.92 5.26
N VAL A 179 -16.75 4.72 4.62
CA VAL A 179 -15.36 4.40 4.29
C VAL A 179 -14.44 5.16 5.23
N ASP A 180 -13.68 4.44 6.03
CA ASP A 180 -12.68 4.99 6.92
C ASP A 180 -11.30 4.89 6.27
N LEU A 181 -10.68 6.04 6.06
CA LEU A 181 -9.32 6.19 5.57
C LEU A 181 -8.44 6.55 6.77
N ASN A 182 -7.65 5.59 7.27
CA ASN A 182 -6.73 5.85 8.37
C ASN A 182 -5.34 6.11 7.82
N ALA A 183 -4.89 7.36 7.98
CA ALA A 183 -3.53 7.74 7.61
C ALA A 183 -2.53 7.06 8.56
N SER A 184 -1.32 6.84 8.08
CA SER A 184 -0.22 6.36 8.92
C SER A 184 0.00 7.32 10.11
N LYS A 185 0.17 6.77 11.31
CA LYS A 185 0.44 7.56 12.52
C LYS A 185 1.86 7.27 13.03
N PRO A 186 2.52 8.24 13.69
CA PRO A 186 3.81 7.99 14.34
C PRO A 186 3.74 6.85 15.37
N PHE A 187 2.56 6.63 15.94
CA PHE A 187 2.31 5.63 16.97
C PHE A 187 2.00 4.21 16.46
N ASP A 188 2.08 3.96 15.15
CA ASP A 188 1.81 2.65 14.57
C ASP A 188 3.02 1.70 14.62
N SER A 189 4.26 2.20 14.64
CA SER A 189 5.48 1.37 14.73
C SER A 189 6.46 1.88 15.80
N PRO A 190 7.06 1.01 16.63
CA PRO A 190 8.02 1.44 17.63
C PRO A 190 9.28 2.01 16.97
N GLY A 191 9.77 3.14 17.47
CA GLY A 191 10.98 3.80 16.99
C GLY A 191 10.79 4.60 15.70
N ARG A 192 11.90 4.87 15.01
CA ARG A 192 11.94 5.67 13.79
C ARG A 192 11.55 4.83 12.57
N ARG A 193 10.61 5.32 11.76
CA ARG A 193 10.18 4.69 10.50
C ARG A 193 10.45 5.63 9.33
N VAL A 194 11.04 5.10 8.28
CA VAL A 194 11.23 5.81 7.01
C VAL A 194 10.77 4.89 5.88
N VAL A 195 9.90 5.40 5.02
CA VAL A 195 9.39 4.72 3.83
C VAL A 195 9.70 5.60 2.62
N LEU A 196 10.24 4.98 1.58
CA LEU A 196 10.47 5.60 0.29
C LEU A 196 9.87 4.69 -0.78
N SER A 197 8.99 5.24 -1.60
CA SER A 197 8.36 4.54 -2.72
C SER A 197 8.71 5.27 -4.02
N ALA A 198 8.99 4.51 -5.06
CA ALA A 198 9.19 5.03 -6.41
C ALA A 198 8.43 4.12 -7.38
N GLN A 199 7.58 4.72 -8.21
CA GLN A 199 6.71 4.05 -9.16
C GLN A 199 6.86 4.66 -10.55
N GLY A 200 6.64 3.84 -11.58
CA GLY A 200 6.55 4.29 -12.97
C GLY A 200 5.35 3.63 -13.63
N SER A 201 4.43 4.43 -14.17
CA SER A 201 3.23 3.95 -14.85
C SER A 201 3.34 4.21 -16.34
N TYR A 202 3.08 3.21 -17.19
CA TYR A 202 3.05 3.38 -18.64
C TYR A 202 1.60 3.39 -19.12
N ASN A 203 1.20 4.46 -19.81
CA ASN A 203 -0.13 4.57 -20.39
C ASN A 203 -0.05 4.23 -21.88
N GLU A 204 -0.67 3.11 -22.27
CA GLU A 204 -0.69 2.67 -23.68
C GLU A 204 -1.43 3.63 -24.62
N LEU A 205 -2.41 4.39 -24.12
CA LEU A 205 -3.17 5.35 -24.92
C LEU A 205 -2.39 6.64 -25.14
N ALA A 206 -1.65 7.10 -24.12
CA ALA A 206 -0.82 8.30 -24.20
C ALA A 206 0.57 8.02 -24.80
N GLY A 207 1.06 6.78 -24.70
CA GLY A 207 2.40 6.37 -25.14
C GLY A 207 3.53 6.81 -24.21
N ASP A 208 3.22 7.28 -22.99
CA ASP A 208 4.18 7.89 -22.07
C ASP A 208 4.30 7.14 -20.74
N VAL A 209 5.51 7.17 -20.18
CA VAL A 209 5.79 6.71 -18.80
C VAL A 209 5.69 7.91 -17.87
N THR A 210 4.90 7.79 -16.81
CA THR A 210 4.83 8.81 -15.77
C THR A 210 5.44 8.34 -14.45
N PRO A 211 6.32 9.13 -13.83
CA PRO A 211 6.92 8.79 -12.54
C PRO A 211 6.04 9.23 -11.36
N GLY A 212 6.10 8.45 -10.29
CA GLY A 212 5.59 8.83 -8.99
C GLY A 212 6.62 8.51 -7.90
N VAL A 213 6.73 9.38 -6.90
CA VAL A 213 7.62 9.19 -5.76
C VAL A 213 6.87 9.60 -4.50
N SER A 214 6.95 8.76 -3.46
CA SER A 214 6.42 9.08 -2.14
C SER A 214 7.46 8.86 -1.06
N PHE A 215 7.42 9.70 -0.04
CA PHE A 215 8.31 9.68 1.11
C PHE A 215 7.49 9.85 2.37
N LEU A 216 7.78 9.04 3.38
CA LEU A 216 7.21 9.15 4.71
C LEU A 216 8.30 8.93 5.75
N ALA A 217 8.37 9.82 6.73
CA ALA A 217 9.25 9.65 7.88
C ALA A 217 8.46 9.94 9.16
N SER A 218 8.62 9.08 10.15
CA SER A 218 8.06 9.28 11.48
C SER A 218 9.05 8.91 12.57
N ASP A 219 8.95 9.62 13.69
CA ASP A 219 9.75 9.36 14.87
C ASP A 219 8.94 9.64 16.14
N ARG A 220 9.35 9.01 17.24
CA ARG A 220 8.77 9.22 18.56
C ARG A 220 9.83 9.68 19.54
N PHE A 221 9.51 10.73 20.29
CA PHE A 221 10.35 11.37 21.29
C PHE A 221 9.74 11.26 22.68
N LEU A 222 10.51 11.62 23.71
CA LEU A 222 10.11 11.62 25.13
C LEU A 222 9.54 10.24 25.57
N ASP A 223 10.34 9.18 25.45
CA ASP A 223 9.93 7.80 25.79
C ASP A 223 8.62 7.36 25.11
N GLY A 224 8.42 7.80 23.87
CA GLY A 224 7.26 7.43 23.08
C GLY A 224 5.99 8.23 23.38
N LYS A 225 6.07 9.36 24.09
CA LYS A 225 4.91 10.22 24.41
C LYS A 225 4.60 11.27 23.34
N LEU A 226 5.60 11.70 22.59
CA LEU A 226 5.44 12.66 21.50
C LEU A 226 5.79 11.97 20.18
N GLY A 227 4.95 12.10 19.16
CA GLY A 227 5.18 11.51 17.84
C GLY A 227 5.09 12.57 16.75
N VAL A 228 6.03 12.55 15.81
CA VAL A 228 6.02 13.43 14.63
C VAL A 228 6.06 12.55 13.39
N LEU A 229 5.22 12.86 12.40
CA LEU A 229 5.21 12.20 11.09
C LEU A 229 5.13 13.27 10.00
N ILE A 230 5.95 13.11 8.98
CA ILE A 230 5.99 13.95 7.79
C ILE A 230 5.88 13.02 6.58
N SER A 231 5.00 13.36 5.64
CA SER A 231 4.88 12.68 4.37
C SER A 231 4.85 13.69 3.22
N ALA A 232 5.37 13.27 2.08
CA ALA A 232 5.37 14.02 0.83
C ALA A 232 5.19 13.04 -0.34
N SER A 233 4.41 13.42 -1.33
CA SER A 233 4.22 12.64 -2.55
C SER A 233 4.21 13.55 -3.76
N TYR A 234 4.83 13.09 -4.85
CA TYR A 234 4.79 13.72 -6.16
C TYR A 234 4.41 12.66 -7.17
N ASP A 235 3.45 12.99 -8.02
CA ASP A 235 2.96 12.08 -9.06
C ASP A 235 2.61 12.91 -10.28
N GLU A 236 3.13 12.49 -11.44
CA GLU A 236 2.79 13.09 -12.73
C GLU A 236 1.86 12.15 -13.49
N ARG A 237 0.85 12.70 -14.17
CA ARG A 237 -0.10 11.91 -14.96
C ARG A 237 -0.40 12.62 -16.28
N HIS A 238 -0.22 11.87 -17.36
CA HIS A 238 -0.65 12.26 -18.70
C HIS A 238 -1.88 11.43 -19.05
N LEU A 239 -2.98 12.12 -19.36
CA LEU A 239 -4.27 11.54 -19.74
C LEU A 239 -4.40 11.43 -21.25
#